data_AF-A0A2J8TMG3-F1
#
_entry.id   AF-A0A2J8TMG3-F1
#
_cell.length_a   1.000
_cell.length_b   1.000
_cell.length_c   1.000
_cell.angle_alpha   90.00
_cell.angle_beta   90.00
_cell.angle_gamma   90.00
#
_symmetry.space_group_name_H-M   'P 1'
#
loop_
_entity.id
_entity.type
_entity.pdbx_description
1 polymer ?
#
loop_
_entity_poly.entity_id
_entity_poly.type
_entity_poly.pdbx_seq_one_letter_code
_entity_poly.pdbx_strand_id
1 'polypeptide(L)'
;SLAVVTCGSVVKLLNTRHNVRLHSHDVRYGSGSGQQSVTGVTSVDDSNSYWRIRGKTATVCERGTPIKCGQPIRLTHVNTGRNLHSHHFTSPLSGNQLLCKVIL
;
A
#
# COMPACT_ATOMS: atom_id res chain seq x y z
N SER A 1 -0.06 7.61 25.42
CA SER A 1 0.34 8.43 24.26
C SER A 1 -0.24 7.78 23.01
N LEU A 2 -1.13 8.45 22.28
CA LEU A 2 -1.59 7.97 20.97
C LEU A 2 -0.48 8.28 19.96
N ALA A 3 0.12 7.24 19.38
CA ALA A 3 1.14 7.41 18.35
C ALA A 3 0.53 8.10 17.13
N VAL A 4 1.05 9.26 16.75
CA VAL A 4 0.56 10.04 15.60
C VAL A 4 1.25 9.53 14.34
N VAL A 5 0.46 9.24 13.31
CA VAL A 5 0.99 8.91 11.98
C VAL A 5 1.37 10.19 11.26
N THR A 6 2.61 10.24 10.76
CA THR A 6 3.20 11.43 10.15
C THR A 6 3.73 11.16 8.74
N CYS A 7 3.91 12.23 7.97
CA CYS A 7 4.73 12.25 6.77
C CYS A 7 6.08 11.57 7.03
N GLY A 8 6.42 10.55 6.24
CA GLY A 8 7.64 9.75 6.39
C GLY A 8 7.56 8.59 7.39
N SER A 9 6.45 8.43 8.12
CA SER A 9 6.20 7.23 8.92
C SER A 9 6.26 5.97 8.05
N VAL A 10 6.79 4.89 8.62
CA VAL A 10 6.80 3.56 8.01
C VAL A 10 5.85 2.67 8.79
N VAL A 11 4.88 2.08 8.11
CA VAL A 11 3.76 1.37 8.72
C VAL A 11 3.56 0.00 8.08
N LYS A 12 2.90 -0.91 8.80
CA LYS A 12 2.29 -2.13 8.27
C LYS A 12 0.77 -1.96 8.34
N LEU A 13 0.07 -2.25 7.25
CA LEU A 13 -1.40 -2.12 7.17
C LEU A 13 -2.03 -3.51 7.34
N LEU A 14 -2.78 -3.71 8.43
CA LEU A 14 -3.47 -4.97 8.74
C LEU A 14 -4.92 -4.91 8.27
N ASN A 15 -5.34 -5.88 7.46
CA ASN A 15 -6.74 -6.19 7.29
C ASN A 15 -7.21 -7.05 8.47
N THR A 16 -8.08 -6.51 9.32
CA THR A 16 -8.55 -7.19 10.54
C THR A 16 -9.56 -8.30 10.29
N ARG A 17 -10.25 -8.30 9.13
CA ARG A 17 -11.20 -9.36 8.76
C ARG A 17 -10.48 -10.66 8.39
N HIS A 18 -9.38 -10.54 7.64
CA HIS A 18 -8.63 -11.69 7.12
C HIS A 18 -7.31 -11.92 7.87
N ASN A 19 -6.96 -11.04 8.81
CA ASN A 19 -5.73 -11.08 9.60
C ASN A 19 -4.45 -11.17 8.74
N VAL A 20 -4.41 -10.41 7.65
CA VAL A 20 -3.29 -10.34 6.71
C VAL A 20 -2.80 -8.91 6.53
N ARG A 21 -1.50 -8.75 6.32
CA ARG A 21 -0.84 -7.46 6.10
C ARG A 21 -0.64 -7.20 4.62
N LEU A 22 -0.79 -5.94 4.26
CA LEU A 22 -0.49 -5.47 2.92
C LEU A 22 0.99 -5.74 2.58
N HIS A 23 1.23 -6.49 1.50
CA HIS A 23 2.53 -7.03 1.14
C HIS A 23 2.80 -6.86 -0.37
N SER A 24 4.05 -6.59 -0.76
CA SER A 24 4.46 -6.55 -2.16
C SER A 24 5.89 -7.07 -2.34
N HIS A 25 6.24 -7.54 -3.52
CA HIS A 25 7.55 -8.11 -3.84
C HIS A 25 7.85 -7.92 -5.32
N ASP A 26 9.08 -8.20 -5.78
CA ASP A 26 9.45 -7.99 -7.19
C ASP A 26 8.93 -9.10 -8.13
N VAL A 27 7.64 -9.39 -8.02
CA VAL A 27 6.90 -10.25 -8.94
C VAL A 27 5.73 -9.45 -9.50
N ARG A 28 5.54 -9.55 -10.81
CA ARG A 28 4.49 -8.87 -11.57
C ARG A 28 3.34 -9.83 -11.86
N TYR A 29 2.13 -9.32 -12.05
CA TYR A 29 1.04 -10.15 -12.57
C TYR A 29 1.32 -10.57 -14.02
N GLY A 30 1.02 -11.81 -14.38
CA GLY A 30 1.16 -12.32 -15.75
C GLY A 30 0.04 -11.88 -16.70
N SER A 31 -0.99 -11.19 -16.19
CA SER A 31 -2.16 -10.71 -16.93
C SER A 31 -2.65 -9.37 -16.37
N GLY A 32 -3.68 -8.79 -16.99
CA GLY A 32 -4.16 -7.45 -16.61
C GLY A 32 -3.13 -6.38 -16.96
N SER A 33 -2.73 -5.57 -15.98
CA SER A 33 -1.80 -4.46 -16.19
C SER A 33 -0.32 -4.84 -16.26
N GLY A 34 0.05 -6.08 -15.91
CA GLY A 34 1.45 -6.50 -15.84
C GLY A 34 2.29 -5.78 -14.78
N GLN A 35 1.65 -5.00 -13.90
CA GLN A 35 2.35 -4.24 -12.85
C GLN A 35 2.76 -5.14 -11.68
N GLN A 36 3.57 -4.59 -10.78
CA GLN A 36 4.01 -5.28 -9.56
C GLN A 36 2.80 -5.75 -8.75
N SER A 37 2.85 -6.99 -8.30
CA SER A 37 1.81 -7.60 -7.50
C SER A 37 1.77 -6.99 -6.10
N VAL A 38 0.57 -6.96 -5.53
CA VAL A 38 0.32 -6.55 -4.16
C VAL A 38 -0.70 -7.53 -3.59
N THR A 39 -0.39 -8.09 -2.42
CA THR A 39 -0.99 -9.29 -1.83
C THR A 39 -1.24 -9.07 -0.33
N GLY A 40 -1.94 -10.00 0.32
CA GLY A 40 -1.97 -10.14 1.77
C GLY A 40 -1.05 -11.25 2.27
N VAL A 41 -0.31 -11.03 3.36
CA VAL A 41 0.52 -12.06 4.03
C VAL A 41 0.17 -12.19 5.51
N THR A 42 0.21 -13.38 6.07
CA THR A 42 -0.05 -13.63 7.51
C THR A 42 1.16 -13.31 8.39
N SER A 43 2.38 -13.40 7.85
CA SER A 43 3.61 -13.05 8.56
C SER A 43 3.54 -11.62 9.13
N VAL A 44 3.91 -11.50 10.40
CA VAL A 44 3.83 -10.23 11.16
C VAL A 44 5.08 -9.40 10.94
N ASP A 45 6.22 -10.05 10.80
CA ASP A 45 7.57 -9.49 10.81
C ASP A 45 8.15 -9.28 9.40
N ASP A 46 7.49 -9.78 8.35
CA ASP A 46 7.91 -9.62 6.95
C ASP A 46 8.25 -8.16 6.59
N SER A 47 9.46 -7.95 6.05
CA SER A 47 9.96 -6.63 5.65
C SER A 47 9.26 -6.07 4.41
N ASN A 48 8.71 -6.94 3.56
CA ASN A 48 7.89 -6.57 2.40
C ASN A 48 6.48 -6.11 2.77
N SER A 49 6.16 -6.04 4.07
CA SER A 49 4.94 -5.39 4.56
C SER A 49 5.14 -3.94 4.99
N TYR A 50 6.35 -3.38 4.83
CA TYR A 50 6.61 -1.98 5.18
C TYR A 50 6.23 -1.00 4.06
N TRP A 51 5.38 -0.03 4.42
CA TRP A 51 4.93 1.04 3.53
C TRP A 51 5.27 2.40 4.13
N ARG A 52 5.94 3.25 3.36
CA ARG A 52 6.26 4.63 3.73
C ARG A 52 5.13 5.56 3.31
N ILE A 53 4.72 6.43 4.22
CA ILE A 53 3.72 7.48 3.95
C ILE A 53 4.41 8.69 3.34
N ARG A 54 3.89 9.17 2.22
CA ARG A 54 4.33 10.38 1.52
C ARG A 54 3.14 11.27 1.16
N GLY A 55 3.37 12.55 0.96
CA GLY A 55 2.36 13.47 0.44
C GLY A 55 2.02 13.17 -1.01
N LYS A 56 0.91 13.73 -1.50
CA LYS A 56 0.54 13.70 -2.93
C LYS A 56 1.67 14.26 -3.80
N THR A 57 1.72 13.86 -5.07
CA THR A 57 2.65 14.44 -6.04
C THR A 57 2.51 15.96 -6.08
N ALA A 58 3.63 16.68 -6.20
CA ALA A 58 3.73 18.14 -6.20
C ALA A 58 3.35 18.88 -4.91
N THR A 59 2.95 18.18 -3.84
CA THR A 59 2.79 18.78 -2.50
C THR A 59 3.96 18.45 -1.59
N VAL A 60 4.48 19.46 -0.89
CA VAL A 60 5.48 19.27 0.17
C VAL A 60 4.81 18.55 1.35
N CYS A 61 5.46 17.50 1.84
CA CYS A 61 5.04 16.73 3.01
C CYS A 61 6.30 16.48 3.83
N GLU A 62 6.59 17.45 4.70
CA GLU A 62 7.77 17.44 5.55
C GLU A 62 7.72 16.28 6.53
N ARG A 63 8.86 15.63 6.75
CA ARG A 63 8.94 14.49 7.67
C ARG A 63 8.52 14.93 9.08
N GLY A 64 7.67 14.12 9.72
CA GLY A 64 7.16 14.42 11.06
C GLY A 64 5.86 15.24 11.06
N THR A 65 5.44 15.81 9.93
CA THR A 65 4.14 16.49 9.83
C THR A 65 2.99 15.49 10.02
N PRO A 66 2.08 15.70 10.98
CA PRO A 66 0.93 14.83 11.19
C PRO A 66 0.04 14.69 9.94
N ILE A 67 -0.39 13.48 9.65
CA ILE A 67 -1.37 13.21 8.59
C ILE A 67 -2.77 13.43 9.16
N LYS A 68 -3.55 14.29 8.52
CA LYS A 68 -4.95 14.54 8.89
C LYS A 68 -5.88 13.50 8.25
N CYS A 69 -6.99 13.19 8.91
CA CYS A 69 -8.05 12.39 8.31
C CYS A 69 -8.54 13.05 6.99
N GLY A 70 -8.75 12.24 5.96
CA GLY A 70 -9.15 12.71 4.63
C GLY A 70 -8.02 13.33 3.80
N GLN A 71 -6.81 13.50 4.35
CA GLN A 71 -5.69 14.03 3.59
C GLN A 71 -5.22 13.03 2.53
N PRO A 72 -5.08 13.44 1.26
CA PRO A 72 -4.54 12.56 0.22
C PRO A 72 -3.07 12.28 0.47
N ILE A 73 -2.72 11.00 0.51
CA ILE A 73 -1.36 10.50 0.70
C ILE A 73 -0.98 9.50 -0.40
N ARG A 74 0.31 9.16 -0.46
CA ARG A 74 0.84 8.02 -1.19
C ARG A 74 1.43 7.02 -0.21
N LEU A 75 1.17 5.75 -0.46
CA LEU A 75 1.84 4.64 0.21
C LEU A 75 2.91 4.09 -0.74
N THR A 76 4.17 4.17 -0.33
CA THR A 76 5.30 3.68 -1.12
C THR A 76 5.87 2.43 -0.46
N HIS A 77 5.92 1.32 -1.20
CA HIS A 77 6.54 0.08 -0.72
C HIS A 77 8.03 0.32 -0.48
N VAL A 78 8.52 0.02 0.72
CA VAL A 78 9.89 0.41 1.13
C VAL A 78 10.95 -0.29 0.28
N ASN A 79 10.80 -1.58 0.02
CA ASN A 79 11.83 -2.36 -0.64
C ASN A 79 11.89 -2.14 -2.16
N THR A 80 10.78 -1.78 -2.80
CA THR A 80 10.72 -1.63 -4.27
C THR A 80 10.60 -0.18 -4.73
N GLY A 81 10.36 0.77 -3.81
CA GLY A 81 10.13 2.18 -4.12
C GLY A 81 8.86 2.47 -4.92
N ARG A 82 8.03 1.45 -5.21
CA ARG A 82 6.81 1.61 -6.01
C ARG A 82 5.66 2.10 -5.14
N ASN A 83 4.76 2.88 -5.74
CA ASN A 83 3.57 3.34 -5.05
C ASN A 83 2.46 2.28 -5.13
N LEU A 84 1.69 2.18 -4.05
CA LEU A 84 0.40 1.53 -4.09
C LEU A 84 -0.46 2.23 -5.15
N HIS A 85 -0.93 1.47 -6.12
CA HIS A 85 -1.62 2.00 -7.28
C HIS A 85 -2.80 1.11 -7.65
N SER A 86 -3.84 1.73 -8.20
CA SER A 86 -5.03 1.07 -8.71
C SER A 86 -5.43 1.70 -10.04
N HIS A 87 -5.99 0.89 -10.93
CA HIS A 87 -6.51 1.29 -12.23
C HIS A 87 -7.79 0.52 -12.53
N HIS A 88 -8.52 0.93 -13.57
CA HIS A 88 -9.73 0.25 -14.04
C HIS A 88 -9.37 -1.03 -14.83
N PHE A 89 -8.91 -2.07 -14.14
CA PHE A 89 -8.73 -3.40 -14.72
C PHE A 89 -9.42 -4.45 -13.85
N THR A 90 -10.03 -5.44 -14.51
CA THR A 90 -10.61 -6.60 -13.86
C THR A 90 -9.51 -7.36 -13.13
N SER A 91 -9.76 -7.68 -11.86
CA SER A 91 -8.80 -8.51 -11.13
C SER A 91 -8.69 -9.90 -11.73
N PRO A 92 -7.47 -10.44 -11.90
CA PRO A 92 -7.26 -11.78 -12.44
C PRO A 92 -7.82 -12.90 -11.55
N LEU A 93 -8.10 -12.65 -10.26
CA LEU A 93 -8.54 -13.68 -9.32
C LEU A 93 -10.02 -13.64 -8.93
N SER A 94 -10.73 -12.52 -9.12
CA SER A 94 -12.14 -12.44 -8.68
C SER A 94 -13.12 -11.83 -9.67
N GLY A 95 -12.70 -11.42 -10.88
CA GLY A 95 -13.62 -10.86 -11.86
C GLY A 95 -14.30 -9.53 -11.49
N ASN A 96 -14.05 -8.98 -10.29
CA ASN A 96 -14.71 -7.76 -9.82
C ASN A 96 -14.09 -6.50 -10.45
N GLN A 97 -14.97 -5.59 -10.86
CA GLN A 97 -14.67 -4.31 -11.51
C GLN A 97 -14.57 -3.15 -10.50
N LEU A 98 -13.95 -3.40 -9.35
CA LEU A 98 -13.80 -2.40 -8.30
C LEU A 98 -12.38 -1.82 -8.34
N LEU A 99 -12.31 -0.49 -8.46
CA LEU A 99 -11.15 0.30 -8.10
C LEU A 99 -10.61 -0.22 -6.75
N CYS A 100 -9.37 -0.71 -6.76
CA CYS A 100 -8.72 -1.53 -5.74
C CYS A 100 -8.91 -3.05 -5.92
N LYS A 101 -7.98 -3.64 -6.68
CA LYS A 101 -7.31 -4.85 -6.21
C LYS A 101 -5.80 -4.67 -6.18
N VAL A 102 -5.39 -3.93 -5.17
CA VAL A 102 -4.38 -4.45 -4.25
C VAL A 102 -4.98 -5.75 -3.70
N ILE A 103 -4.56 -6.89 -4.21
CA ILE A 103 -5.18 -8.16 -3.85
C ILE A 103 -4.92 -8.38 -2.36
N LEU A 104 -5.99 -8.56 -1.60
CA LEU A 104 -5.97 -9.55 -0.51
C LEU A 104 -6.50 -10.84 -1.12
#